data_AF-A4G2Y8-F1
#
_entry.id   AF-A4G2Y8-F1
#
_cell.length_a   1.000
_cell.length_b   1.000
_cell.length_c   1.000
_cell.angle_alpha   90.00
_cell.angle_beta   90.00
_cell.angle_gamma   90.00
#
_symmetry.space_group_name_H-M   'P 1'
#
loop_
_entity.id
_entity.type
_entity.pdbx_description
1 polymer ?
#
loop_
_entity_poly.entity_id
_entity_poly.type
_entity_poly.pdbx_seq_one_letter_code
_entity_poly.pdbx_strand_id
1 'polypeptide(L)'
;MSSNPATKAHKLKIDLQYYDAKHQSLLAEGTYRTLGTAAKVKSFKTTSEIFLADFLNYFLIHRTNNPSYATYKARRKYLKQASDWIDGVLNINDTINCLQGSEGLQEKVGEAVSLSVASVMFGLTAADWTTIPEQRGLTAHPTFDFERILVGITNKNEVIQIETKGSFVKDNNVNQEAVVAQARKIEKKKIKIAKAGAYKHPAFARYGMIASIDPSNTAKCLLLDPPSDQVPGNPSDIKIASRLEYVASIVSLLAPKASLADALETRAALWRQGKASDEPETLRSKTGHAYTARNYVEDFFANGKVWMEDRDIVGQVYCNKSGRAFFLGLHGDVIRTAIQQDPKVIIQAHYEPSSKQLEILARPVHLDQDIKDAPRYMSMIFHTASSGVVLGFPSDSYSGLG
;
A
#
# COMPACT_ATOMS: atom_id res chain seq x y z
N MET A 1 -27.92 -20.27 -14.62
CA MET A 1 -27.41 -18.91 -14.92
C MET A 1 -28.16 -17.93 -14.05
N SER A 2 -27.56 -17.51 -12.94
CA SER A 2 -28.09 -16.48 -12.05
C SER A 2 -27.03 -15.39 -11.99
N SER A 3 -27.33 -14.23 -12.56
CA SER A 3 -26.49 -13.04 -12.55
C SER A 3 -26.22 -12.64 -11.09
N ASN A 4 -24.99 -12.86 -10.64
CA ASN A 4 -24.48 -12.31 -9.38
C ASN A 4 -24.59 -10.77 -9.51
N PRO A 5 -25.30 -10.06 -8.61
CA PRO A 5 -25.36 -8.61 -8.68
C PRO A 5 -23.93 -8.08 -8.59
N ALA A 6 -23.57 -7.21 -9.54
CA ALA A 6 -22.22 -6.67 -9.67
C ALA A 6 -21.74 -6.11 -8.32
N THR A 7 -20.70 -6.72 -7.76
CA THR A 7 -19.95 -6.24 -6.60
C THR A 7 -19.31 -4.90 -6.96
N LYS A 8 -19.92 -3.80 -6.54
CA LYS A 8 -19.33 -2.47 -6.72
C LYS A 8 -18.23 -2.30 -5.66
N ALA A 9 -17.01 -2.03 -6.11
CA ALA A 9 -15.93 -1.65 -5.21
C ALA A 9 -16.34 -0.42 -4.40
N HIS A 10 -16.10 -0.43 -3.09
CA HIS A 10 -16.26 0.78 -2.28
C HIS A 10 -15.17 1.78 -2.65
N LYS A 11 -15.58 2.99 -3.02
CA LYS A 11 -14.68 4.09 -3.38
C LYS A 11 -14.86 5.28 -2.44
N LEU A 12 -13.77 6.02 -2.23
CA LEU A 12 -13.72 7.22 -1.42
C LEU A 12 -13.45 8.42 -2.32
N LYS A 13 -14.23 9.48 -2.14
CA LYS A 13 -14.06 10.76 -2.81
C LYS A 13 -12.82 11.47 -2.28
N ILE A 14 -11.93 11.85 -3.18
CA ILE A 14 -10.74 12.64 -2.91
C ILE A 14 -10.65 13.75 -3.94
N ASP A 15 -10.52 14.98 -3.47
CA ASP A 15 -10.31 16.14 -4.34
C ASP A 15 -8.81 16.34 -4.60
N LEU A 16 -8.37 15.91 -5.79
CA LEU A 16 -6.99 16.09 -6.25
C LEU A 16 -6.83 17.49 -6.85
N GLN A 17 -5.98 18.31 -6.26
CA GLN A 17 -5.69 19.66 -6.75
C GLN A 17 -4.19 19.87 -6.97
N TYR A 18 -3.84 20.81 -7.84
CA TYR A 18 -2.51 21.38 -7.81
C TYR A 18 -2.40 22.28 -6.58
N TYR A 19 -1.24 22.30 -5.92
CA TYR A 19 -1.05 23.15 -4.74
C TYR A 19 -1.27 24.64 -5.05
N ASP A 20 -0.78 25.10 -6.21
CA ASP A 20 -1.04 26.44 -6.76
C ASP A 20 -0.84 26.44 -8.30
N ALA A 21 -1.10 27.58 -8.93
CA ALA A 21 -0.92 27.76 -10.38
C ALA A 21 0.54 27.58 -10.83
N LYS A 22 1.52 27.89 -9.98
CA LYS A 22 2.94 27.69 -10.30
C LYS A 22 3.26 26.20 -10.41
N HIS A 23 2.82 25.38 -9.46
CA HIS A 23 3.03 23.94 -9.49
C HIS A 23 2.25 23.28 -10.62
N GLN A 24 1.07 23.80 -10.97
CA GLN A 24 0.34 23.35 -12.16
C GLN A 24 1.18 23.50 -13.44
N SER A 25 1.79 24.67 -13.65
CA SER A 25 2.65 24.90 -14.82
C SER A 25 3.88 23.98 -14.81
N LEU A 26 4.55 23.84 -13.66
CA LEU A 26 5.73 22.97 -13.54
C LEU A 26 5.41 21.50 -13.84
N LEU A 27 4.26 21.00 -13.37
CA LEU A 27 3.79 19.63 -13.61
C LEU A 27 3.23 19.39 -15.02
N ALA A 28 3.28 20.38 -15.90
CA ALA A 28 2.89 20.27 -17.31
C ALA A 28 4.09 20.20 -18.27
N GLU A 29 5.32 20.32 -17.77
CA GLU A 29 6.54 20.44 -18.57
C GLU A 29 7.53 19.28 -18.34
N GLY A 30 8.60 19.23 -19.15
CA GLY A 30 9.70 18.29 -18.98
C GLY A 30 9.29 16.81 -18.86
N THR A 31 9.82 16.13 -17.84
CA THR A 31 9.53 14.72 -17.53
C THR A 31 8.06 14.48 -17.18
N TYR A 32 7.37 15.45 -16.57
CA TYR A 32 5.93 15.36 -16.28
C TYR A 32 5.07 15.38 -17.53
N ARG A 33 5.49 16.14 -18.56
CA ARG A 33 4.85 16.09 -19.87
C ARG A 33 4.99 14.71 -20.49
N THR A 34 6.18 14.10 -20.43
CA THR A 34 6.42 12.73 -20.91
C THR A 34 5.58 11.70 -20.16
N LEU A 35 5.45 11.86 -18.83
CA LEU A 35 4.55 11.03 -18.02
C LEU A 35 3.06 11.29 -18.27
N GLY A 36 2.69 12.35 -18.99
CA GLY A 36 1.29 12.73 -19.19
C GLY A 36 0.61 13.14 -17.88
N THR A 37 1.33 13.75 -16.94
CA THR A 37 0.84 14.10 -15.59
C THR A 37 -0.44 14.93 -15.65
N ALA A 38 -0.50 15.97 -16.50
CA ALA A 38 -1.69 16.80 -16.64
C ALA A 38 -2.93 16.00 -17.13
N ALA A 39 -2.74 15.06 -18.06
CA ALA A 39 -3.81 14.18 -18.53
C ALA A 39 -4.28 13.23 -17.43
N LYS A 40 -3.35 12.67 -16.64
CA LYS A 40 -3.66 11.81 -15.49
C LYS A 40 -4.41 12.56 -14.39
N VAL A 41 -3.99 13.78 -14.05
CA VAL A 41 -4.72 14.64 -13.10
C VAL A 41 -6.13 14.94 -13.61
N LYS A 42 -6.27 15.28 -14.89
CA LYS A 42 -7.59 15.52 -15.52
C LYS A 42 -8.45 14.26 -15.45
N SER A 43 -7.91 13.09 -15.79
CA SER A 43 -8.61 11.80 -15.72
C SER A 43 -8.96 11.39 -14.29
N PHE A 44 -8.15 11.73 -13.30
CA PHE A 44 -8.49 11.49 -11.92
C PHE A 44 -9.65 12.38 -11.49
N LYS A 45 -9.62 13.68 -11.84
CA LYS A 45 -10.67 14.63 -11.47
C LYS A 45 -12.06 14.27 -12.02
N THR A 46 -12.17 13.50 -13.11
CA THR A 46 -13.48 13.08 -13.63
C THR A 46 -14.19 12.09 -12.72
N THR A 47 -13.45 11.25 -11.99
CA THR A 47 -14.01 10.34 -10.99
C THR A 47 -13.90 10.93 -9.58
N SER A 48 -12.79 11.60 -9.29
CA SER A 48 -12.39 12.10 -7.97
C SER A 48 -12.46 11.00 -6.90
N GLU A 49 -12.05 9.79 -7.26
CA GLU A 49 -12.25 8.58 -6.45
C GLU A 49 -10.95 7.78 -6.30
N ILE A 50 -10.73 7.25 -5.09
CA ILE A 50 -9.80 6.16 -4.81
C ILE A 50 -10.55 4.92 -4.32
N PHE A 51 -9.94 3.73 -4.37
CA PHE A 51 -10.55 2.53 -3.82
C PHE A 51 -10.31 2.43 -2.31
N LEU A 52 -11.36 2.15 -1.53
CA LEU A 52 -11.26 1.95 -0.08
C LEU A 52 -10.27 0.82 0.25
N ALA A 53 -10.30 -0.28 -0.51
CA ALA A 53 -9.43 -1.43 -0.30
C ALA A 53 -7.94 -1.07 -0.39
N ASP A 54 -7.57 -0.24 -1.38
CA ASP A 54 -6.18 0.24 -1.53
C ASP A 54 -5.80 1.19 -0.41
N PHE A 55 -6.68 2.14 -0.06
CA PHE A 55 -6.46 3.03 1.08
C PHE A 55 -6.20 2.23 2.37
N LEU A 56 -7.05 1.24 2.66
CA LEU A 56 -6.91 0.39 3.84
C LEU A 56 -5.62 -0.43 3.80
N ASN A 57 -5.24 -0.95 2.64
CA ASN A 57 -3.99 -1.67 2.47
C ASN A 57 -2.77 -0.77 2.76
N TYR A 58 -2.75 0.45 2.22
CA TYR A 58 -1.70 1.43 2.55
C TYR A 58 -1.70 1.81 4.03
N PHE A 59 -2.88 2.03 4.60
CA PHE A 59 -3.01 2.51 5.96
C PHE A 59 -2.66 1.43 7.00
N LEU A 60 -3.11 0.19 6.79
CA LEU A 60 -3.03 -0.91 7.75
C LEU A 60 -1.80 -1.81 7.54
N ILE A 61 -1.40 -2.05 6.29
CA ILE A 61 -0.50 -3.16 5.93
C ILE A 61 0.84 -2.67 5.36
N HIS A 62 0.81 -1.78 4.37
CA HIS A 62 2.02 -1.32 3.67
C HIS A 62 2.82 -0.35 4.55
N ARG A 63 3.78 -0.89 5.32
CA ARG A 63 4.66 -0.14 6.23
C ARG A 63 6.03 -0.79 6.36
N THR A 64 6.84 -0.66 5.32
CA THR A 64 7.99 -1.56 5.13
C THR A 64 9.26 -1.19 5.91
N ASN A 65 9.42 0.02 6.48
CA ASN A 65 10.74 0.44 7.00
C ASN A 65 10.81 1.03 8.43
N ASN A 66 9.82 0.83 9.28
CA ASN A 66 9.97 1.21 10.69
C ASN A 66 10.50 -0.01 11.51
N PRO A 67 11.60 0.11 12.28
CA PRO A 67 12.14 -0.99 13.09
C PRO A 67 11.11 -1.64 14.03
N SER A 68 10.08 -0.89 14.42
CA SER A 68 8.90 -1.37 15.16
C SER A 68 8.01 -2.34 14.36
N TYR A 69 8.40 -2.68 13.13
CA TYR A 69 7.69 -3.52 12.15
C TYR A 69 8.63 -4.56 11.53
N ALA A 70 9.86 -4.70 12.05
CA ALA A 70 10.86 -5.63 11.53
C ALA A 70 10.49 -7.10 11.76
N THR A 71 9.60 -7.39 12.71
CA THR A 71 9.19 -8.76 13.04
C THR A 71 7.69 -8.96 12.86
N TYR A 72 7.31 -10.21 12.59
CA TYR A 72 5.91 -10.65 12.54
C TYR A 72 5.08 -10.14 13.73
N LYS A 73 5.59 -10.32 14.96
CA LYS A 73 4.91 -9.88 16.20
C LYS A 73 4.69 -8.37 16.23
N ALA A 74 5.67 -7.60 15.78
CA ALA A 74 5.62 -6.15 15.82
C ALA A 74 4.62 -5.59 14.78
N ARG A 75 4.61 -6.16 13.56
CA ARG A 75 3.59 -5.85 12.54
C ARG A 75 2.18 -6.17 13.03
N ARG A 76 2.00 -7.34 13.65
CA ARG A 76 0.69 -7.77 14.20
C ARG A 76 0.15 -6.84 15.29
N LYS A 77 1.00 -6.34 16.19
CA LYS A 77 0.60 -5.33 17.19
C LYS A 77 0.10 -4.04 16.51
N TYR A 78 0.71 -3.67 15.40
CA TYR A 78 0.33 -2.49 14.65
C TYR A 78 -0.99 -2.68 13.88
N LEU A 79 -1.18 -3.82 13.22
CA LEU A 79 -2.46 -4.18 12.59
C LEU A 79 -3.65 -3.99 13.56
N LYS A 80 -3.46 -4.44 14.81
CA LYS A 80 -4.43 -4.21 15.90
C LYS A 80 -4.73 -2.71 16.09
N GLN A 81 -3.68 -1.93 16.32
CA GLN A 81 -3.80 -0.49 16.59
C GLN A 81 -4.43 0.27 15.43
N ALA A 82 -4.10 -0.12 14.20
CA ALA A 82 -4.57 0.55 12.99
C ALA A 82 -6.03 0.20 12.68
N SER A 83 -6.46 -1.02 12.97
CA SER A 83 -7.88 -1.39 12.95
C SER A 83 -8.68 -0.57 13.95
N ASP A 84 -8.17 -0.38 15.17
CA ASP A 84 -8.85 0.42 16.20
C ASP A 84 -8.99 1.90 15.76
N TRP A 85 -8.08 2.43 14.93
CA TRP A 85 -8.17 3.80 14.41
C TRP A 85 -9.27 4.02 13.38
N ILE A 86 -9.55 3.02 12.54
CA ILE A 86 -10.61 3.11 11.53
C ILE A 86 -11.98 3.30 12.20
N ASP A 87 -12.20 2.64 13.33
CA ASP A 87 -13.53 2.61 13.97
C ASP A 87 -13.81 3.79 14.90
N GLY A 88 -12.78 4.48 15.39
CA GLY A 88 -12.93 5.45 16.48
C GLY A 88 -12.27 6.80 16.27
N VAL A 89 -11.49 6.95 15.21
CA VAL A 89 -10.59 8.08 15.04
C VAL A 89 -10.69 8.71 13.65
N LEU A 90 -11.14 7.92 12.66
CA LEU A 90 -11.45 8.38 11.32
C LEU A 90 -12.91 8.08 11.03
N ASN A 91 -13.53 8.90 10.19
CA ASN A 91 -14.81 8.62 9.56
C ASN A 91 -14.53 8.39 8.06
N ILE A 92 -14.88 7.21 7.51
CA ILE A 92 -14.40 6.74 6.19
C ILE A 92 -15.55 6.38 5.24
N ASN A 93 -16.62 7.17 5.21
CA ASN A 93 -17.84 6.82 4.46
C ASN A 93 -17.67 7.08 2.95
N ASP A 94 -18.07 8.27 2.54
CA ASP A 94 -17.91 8.80 1.19
C ASP A 94 -16.52 9.38 0.95
N THR A 95 -15.82 9.77 2.02
CA THR A 95 -14.51 10.43 2.04
C THR A 95 -13.84 10.06 3.37
N ILE A 96 -12.62 10.56 3.59
CA ILE A 96 -11.91 10.41 4.86
C ILE A 96 -12.02 11.72 5.63
N ASN A 97 -12.55 11.66 6.85
CA ASN A 97 -12.61 12.77 7.79
C ASN A 97 -11.91 12.40 9.10
N CYS A 98 -11.28 13.39 9.74
CA CYS A 98 -10.65 13.19 11.05
C CYS A 98 -11.66 13.43 12.17
N LEU A 99 -11.65 12.58 13.20
CA LEU A 99 -12.45 12.73 14.41
C LEU A 99 -11.60 13.24 15.58
N GLN A 100 -12.24 13.55 16.70
CA GLN A 100 -11.54 13.85 17.95
C GLN A 100 -10.67 12.65 18.38
N GLY A 101 -9.44 12.88 18.83
CA GLY A 101 -8.50 11.80 19.20
C GLY A 101 -7.63 11.31 18.05
N SER A 102 -7.67 11.99 16.89
CA SER A 102 -6.91 11.64 15.69
C SER A 102 -5.51 12.25 15.62
N GLU A 103 -5.11 12.97 16.67
CA GLU A 103 -3.81 13.58 16.79
C GLU A 103 -2.68 12.52 16.66
N GLY A 104 -1.73 12.78 15.78
CA GLY A 104 -0.60 11.88 15.49
C GLY A 104 -0.85 10.88 14.37
N LEU A 105 -2.05 10.85 13.77
CA LEU A 105 -2.35 10.01 12.61
C LEU A 105 -2.16 10.72 11.26
N GLN A 106 -1.94 12.04 11.26
CA GLN A 106 -1.88 12.86 10.05
C GLN A 106 -0.98 12.26 8.99
N GLU A 107 0.27 11.97 9.35
CA GLU A 107 1.27 11.47 8.40
C GLU A 107 0.89 10.09 7.82
N LYS A 108 0.20 9.25 8.61
CA LYS A 108 -0.19 7.89 8.22
C LYS A 108 -1.35 7.91 7.24
N VAL A 109 -2.37 8.71 7.56
CA VAL A 109 -3.52 8.88 6.67
C VAL A 109 -3.08 9.61 5.40
N GLY A 110 -2.20 10.61 5.53
CA GLY A 110 -1.73 11.36 4.37
C GLY A 110 -0.89 10.56 3.40
N GLU A 111 -0.05 9.64 3.89
CA GLU A 111 0.63 8.66 3.06
C GLU A 111 -0.38 7.75 2.33
N ALA A 112 -1.32 7.15 3.06
CA ALA A 112 -2.31 6.26 2.45
C ALA A 112 -3.18 6.94 1.39
N VAL A 113 -3.62 8.18 1.63
CA VAL A 113 -4.35 8.98 0.62
C VAL A 113 -3.46 9.26 -0.59
N SER A 114 -2.24 9.75 -0.37
CA SER A 114 -1.33 10.12 -1.46
C SER A 114 -0.99 8.91 -2.35
N LEU A 115 -0.72 7.76 -1.76
CA LEU A 115 -0.43 6.53 -2.50
C LEU A 115 -1.65 5.97 -3.21
N SER A 116 -2.84 6.09 -2.62
CA SER A 116 -4.07 5.69 -3.31
C SER A 116 -4.34 6.56 -4.53
N VAL A 117 -4.12 7.88 -4.42
CA VAL A 117 -4.22 8.80 -5.56
C VAL A 117 -3.17 8.46 -6.63
N ALA A 118 -1.91 8.24 -6.22
CA ALA A 118 -0.85 7.85 -7.13
C ALA A 118 -1.13 6.50 -7.82
N SER A 119 -1.72 5.55 -7.11
CA SER A 119 -2.12 4.25 -7.65
C SER A 119 -3.10 4.41 -8.81
N VAL A 120 -4.12 5.24 -8.64
CA VAL A 120 -5.08 5.56 -9.71
C VAL A 120 -4.41 6.33 -10.86
N MET A 121 -3.53 7.29 -10.56
CA MET A 121 -2.86 8.09 -11.59
C MET A 121 -1.85 7.29 -12.44
N PHE A 122 -1.16 6.33 -11.84
CA PHE A 122 0.00 5.66 -12.44
C PHE A 122 -0.18 4.15 -12.65
N GLY A 123 -1.33 3.58 -12.25
CA GLY A 123 -1.58 2.14 -12.33
C GLY A 123 -0.65 1.33 -11.43
N LEU A 124 -0.38 1.86 -10.23
CA LEU A 124 0.49 1.23 -9.23
C LEU A 124 -0.36 0.56 -8.15
N THR A 125 0.22 -0.42 -7.48
CA THR A 125 -0.39 -1.17 -6.37
C THR A 125 0.46 -1.01 -5.12
N ALA A 126 -0.02 -1.51 -3.96
CA ALA A 126 0.79 -1.53 -2.74
C ALA A 126 2.12 -2.30 -2.91
N ALA A 127 2.16 -3.28 -3.81
CA ALA A 127 3.35 -4.09 -4.06
C ALA A 127 4.44 -3.36 -4.86
N ASP A 128 4.13 -2.20 -5.45
CA ASP A 128 5.04 -1.44 -6.29
C ASP A 128 5.89 -0.43 -5.52
N TRP A 129 5.52 -0.13 -4.27
CA TRP A 129 6.13 0.93 -3.50
C TRP A 129 7.23 0.41 -2.58
N THR A 130 8.46 0.90 -2.79
CA THR A 130 9.58 0.70 -1.87
C THR A 130 9.89 2.00 -1.12
N THR A 131 10.00 1.93 0.21
CA THR A 131 10.43 3.07 1.03
C THR A 131 11.94 3.25 0.97
N ILE A 132 12.41 4.48 0.79
CA ILE A 132 13.83 4.81 0.94
C ILE A 132 14.17 4.90 2.44
N PRO A 133 15.13 4.11 2.97
CA PRO A 133 15.49 4.14 4.39
C PRO A 133 16.05 5.51 4.83
N GLU A 134 15.72 5.93 6.05
CA GLU A 134 16.27 7.14 6.68
C GLU A 134 17.76 6.97 7.02
N GLN A 135 18.60 7.95 6.70
CA GLN A 135 20.01 8.00 7.14
C GLN A 135 20.14 9.01 8.30
N ARG A 136 20.80 8.62 9.40
CA ARG A 136 21.05 9.49 10.57
C ARG A 136 22.54 9.53 10.91
N GLY A 137 23.06 10.67 11.35
CA GLY A 137 24.43 10.82 11.89
C GLY A 137 25.28 11.91 11.23
N LEU A 138 26.47 12.18 11.81
CA LEU A 138 27.42 13.22 11.37
C LEU A 138 28.04 12.98 9.98
N THR A 139 28.08 11.72 9.53
CA THR A 139 28.58 11.28 8.22
C THR A 139 27.47 10.88 7.26
N ALA A 140 26.20 11.08 7.65
CA ALA A 140 25.07 10.85 6.76
C ALA A 140 25.21 11.79 5.56
N HIS A 141 25.10 11.25 4.34
CA HIS A 141 24.88 12.12 3.21
C HIS A 141 23.59 12.91 3.47
N PRO A 142 23.45 14.15 2.96
CA PRO A 142 22.15 14.78 2.82
C PRO A 142 21.37 14.01 1.74
N THR A 143 21.00 12.78 2.07
CA THR A 143 19.88 12.13 1.45
C THR A 143 18.66 12.94 1.87
N PHE A 144 17.54 12.73 1.19
CA PHE A 144 16.30 13.02 1.88
C PHE A 144 16.43 12.34 3.27
N ASP A 145 16.34 13.10 4.37
CA ASP A 145 15.99 12.48 5.65
C ASP A 145 14.63 11.75 5.42
N PHE A 146 13.89 11.39 6.44
CA PHE A 146 12.46 11.08 6.29
C PHE A 146 12.15 9.67 5.74
N GLU A 147 11.85 8.79 6.68
CA GLU A 147 10.62 8.02 6.84
C GLU A 147 9.77 7.55 5.62
N ARG A 148 9.57 8.26 4.50
CA ARG A 148 8.44 7.97 3.54
C ARG A 148 8.61 8.46 2.09
N ILE A 149 9.79 8.34 1.46
CA ILE A 149 9.82 8.43 -0.02
C ILE A 149 9.53 7.06 -0.58
N LEU A 150 8.55 7.01 -1.46
CA LEU A 150 8.10 5.78 -2.06
C LEU A 150 8.47 5.79 -3.53
N VAL A 151 9.28 4.80 -3.91
CA VAL A 151 9.67 4.55 -5.29
C VAL A 151 8.64 3.62 -5.90
N GLY A 152 7.92 4.11 -6.90
CA GLY A 152 6.99 3.33 -7.71
C GLY A 152 7.55 3.20 -9.12
N ILE A 153 7.28 2.07 -9.78
CA ILE A 153 7.74 1.81 -11.14
C ILE A 153 6.53 1.60 -12.03
N THR A 154 6.29 2.56 -12.94
CA THR A 154 5.13 2.53 -13.83
C THR A 154 5.21 1.33 -14.76
N ASN A 155 4.10 1.01 -15.44
CA ASN A 155 4.07 -0.04 -16.45
C ASN A 155 4.96 0.26 -17.68
N LYS A 156 5.42 1.51 -17.82
CA LYS A 156 6.38 1.94 -18.84
C LYS A 156 7.83 1.92 -18.33
N ASN A 157 8.07 1.31 -17.16
CA ASN A 157 9.38 1.24 -16.53
C ASN A 157 9.93 2.62 -16.11
N GLU A 158 9.04 3.56 -15.77
CA GLU A 158 9.46 4.89 -15.31
C GLU A 158 9.51 4.89 -13.77
N VAL A 159 10.63 5.31 -13.20
CA VAL A 159 10.80 5.43 -11.75
C VAL A 159 10.17 6.74 -11.27
N ILE A 160 9.11 6.65 -10.48
CA ILE A 160 8.50 7.81 -9.82
C ILE A 160 8.82 7.79 -8.33
N GLN A 161 9.12 8.95 -7.76
CA GLN A 161 9.27 9.14 -6.32
C GLN A 161 8.13 9.99 -5.80
N ILE A 162 7.55 9.60 -4.66
CA ILE A 162 6.52 10.40 -3.99
C ILE A 162 6.99 10.75 -2.59
N GLU A 163 6.99 12.04 -2.28
CA GLU A 163 7.10 12.57 -0.92
C GLU A 163 5.69 12.88 -0.42
N THR A 164 5.21 12.10 0.53
CA THR A 164 3.88 12.26 1.11
C THR A 164 3.93 13.09 2.40
N LYS A 165 2.93 13.94 2.60
CA LYS A 165 2.65 14.61 3.88
C LYS A 165 1.17 14.50 4.22
N GLY A 166 0.87 14.47 5.51
CA GLY A 166 -0.49 14.61 5.99
C GLY A 166 -0.68 15.84 6.88
N SER A 167 -1.87 16.42 6.83
CA SER A 167 -2.26 17.52 7.71
C SER A 167 -3.74 17.36 8.08
N PHE A 168 -4.00 17.29 9.39
CA PHE A 168 -5.35 17.47 9.91
C PHE A 168 -5.54 18.95 10.22
N VAL A 169 -6.58 19.54 9.65
CA VAL A 169 -6.87 20.97 9.71
C VAL A 169 -8.31 21.18 10.16
N LYS A 170 -8.62 22.41 10.58
CA LYS A 170 -10.00 22.75 11.00
C LYS A 170 -10.97 22.81 9.82
N ASP A 171 -10.50 23.35 8.70
CA ASP A 171 -11.25 23.48 7.45
C ASP A 171 -10.26 23.44 6.27
N ASN A 172 -10.39 22.45 5.40
CA ASN A 172 -9.52 22.22 4.27
C ASN A 172 -9.95 23.00 3.01
N ASN A 173 -11.03 23.78 3.05
CA ASN A 173 -11.45 24.70 1.98
C ASN A 173 -10.74 26.04 2.01
N VAL A 174 -10.08 26.37 3.11
CA VAL A 174 -9.30 27.60 3.26
C VAL A 174 -7.80 27.28 3.34
N ASN A 175 -6.97 28.28 3.04
CA ASN A 175 -5.53 28.14 3.21
C ASN A 175 -5.17 28.01 4.68
N GLN A 176 -4.59 26.87 5.05
CA GLN A 176 -4.20 26.54 6.43
C GLN A 176 -2.69 26.60 6.59
N GLU A 177 -2.21 27.20 7.69
CA GLU A 177 -0.77 27.32 7.97
C GLU A 177 -0.06 25.97 8.01
N ALA A 178 -0.73 24.94 8.51
CA ALA A 178 -0.20 23.58 8.58
C ALA A 178 0.12 23.03 7.18
N VAL A 179 -0.76 23.25 6.20
CA VAL A 179 -0.56 22.84 4.80
C VAL A 179 0.60 23.63 4.16
N VAL A 180 0.64 24.95 4.39
CA VAL A 180 1.75 25.81 3.91
C VAL A 180 3.09 25.37 4.51
N ALA A 181 3.11 24.99 5.78
CA ALA A 181 4.32 24.48 6.44
C ALA A 181 4.79 23.16 5.82
N GLN A 182 3.87 22.24 5.49
CA GLN A 182 4.22 20.99 4.79
C GLN A 182 4.75 21.26 3.38
N ALA A 183 4.13 22.16 2.61
CA ALA A 183 4.63 22.57 1.29
C ALA A 183 6.04 23.15 1.36
N ARG A 184 6.30 24.04 2.34
CA ARG A 184 7.64 24.59 2.58
C ARG A 184 8.67 23.52 2.93
N LYS A 185 8.30 22.47 3.67
CA LYS A 185 9.21 21.34 3.96
C LYS A 185 9.58 20.59 2.69
N ILE A 186 8.60 20.29 1.83
CA ILE A 186 8.84 19.63 0.53
C ILE A 186 9.79 20.48 -0.33
N GLU A 187 9.52 21.78 -0.47
CA GLU A 187 10.35 22.71 -1.25
C GLU A 187 11.77 22.88 -0.69
N LYS A 188 11.92 23.08 0.63
CA LYS A 188 13.25 23.17 1.28
C LYS A 188 14.08 21.92 1.02
N LYS A 189 13.44 20.75 1.04
CA LYS A 189 14.09 19.47 0.81
C LYS A 189 14.57 19.34 -0.63
N LYS A 190 13.71 19.70 -1.59
CA LYS A 190 14.05 19.84 -3.02
C LYS A 190 15.34 20.63 -3.25
N ILE A 191 15.48 21.78 -2.62
CA ILE A 191 16.67 22.63 -2.75
C ILE A 191 17.93 21.91 -2.24
N LYS A 192 17.82 21.11 -1.16
CA LYS A 192 18.96 20.35 -0.63
C LYS A 192 19.43 19.26 -1.60
N ILE A 193 18.52 18.53 -2.24
CA ILE A 193 18.86 17.44 -3.17
C ILE A 193 19.51 17.98 -4.43
N ALA A 194 18.95 19.05 -5.00
CA ALA A 194 19.52 19.70 -6.18
C ALA A 194 20.97 20.18 -5.93
N LYS A 195 21.30 20.53 -4.67
CA LYS A 195 22.66 20.93 -4.27
C LYS A 195 23.60 19.76 -3.97
N ALA A 196 23.10 18.54 -3.79
CA ALA A 196 23.88 17.37 -3.39
C ALA A 196 24.61 16.68 -4.57
N GLY A 197 24.32 17.07 -5.82
CA GLY A 197 24.94 16.47 -7.01
C GLY A 197 24.45 15.04 -7.26
N ALA A 198 25.31 14.04 -7.02
CA ALA A 198 25.01 12.62 -7.26
C ALA A 198 24.08 12.04 -6.17
N TYR A 199 22.77 12.24 -6.32
CA TYR A 199 21.79 11.68 -5.39
C TYR A 199 21.67 10.15 -5.55
N LYS A 200 21.74 9.42 -4.44
CA LYS A 200 21.80 7.94 -4.41
C LYS A 200 20.49 7.23 -4.84
N HIS A 201 19.38 7.96 -4.96
CA HIS A 201 18.08 7.40 -5.36
C HIS A 201 17.49 8.23 -6.50
N PRO A 202 17.93 8.01 -7.74
CA PRO A 202 17.43 8.78 -8.85
C PRO A 202 15.98 8.43 -9.21
N ALA A 203 15.28 9.36 -9.87
CA ALA A 203 13.90 9.16 -10.30
C ALA A 203 13.56 9.98 -11.55
N PHE A 204 12.84 9.35 -12.49
CA PHE A 204 12.35 9.98 -13.71
C PHE A 204 11.46 11.19 -13.41
N ALA A 205 10.62 11.08 -12.38
CA ALA A 205 9.83 12.18 -11.86
C ALA A 205 9.70 12.08 -10.34
N ARG A 206 9.54 13.23 -9.69
CA ARG A 206 9.30 13.30 -8.25
C ARG A 206 7.96 14.01 -8.03
N TYR A 207 7.19 13.61 -7.03
CA TYR A 207 5.91 14.25 -6.71
C TYR A 207 5.89 14.57 -5.22
N GLY A 208 5.53 15.81 -4.87
CA GLY A 208 5.11 16.13 -3.51
C GLY A 208 3.60 15.97 -3.44
N MET A 209 3.10 15.27 -2.42
CA MET A 209 1.66 15.11 -2.20
C MET A 209 1.33 15.43 -0.75
N ILE A 210 0.37 16.34 -0.54
CA ILE A 210 -0.11 16.73 0.79
C ILE A 210 -1.57 16.35 0.90
N ALA A 211 -1.90 15.40 1.78
CA ALA A 211 -3.29 15.17 2.15
C ALA A 211 -3.73 16.19 3.20
N SER A 212 -4.80 16.92 2.91
CA SER A 212 -5.43 17.88 3.83
C SER A 212 -6.82 17.38 4.20
N ILE A 213 -6.99 17.02 5.47
CA ILE A 213 -8.18 16.35 5.99
C ILE A 213 -8.75 17.18 7.13
N ASP A 214 -10.07 17.33 7.15
CA ASP A 214 -10.79 17.99 8.22
C ASP A 214 -11.99 17.13 8.67
N PRO A 215 -12.76 17.56 9.66
CA PRO A 215 -13.87 16.77 10.18
C PRO A 215 -15.11 16.64 9.28
N SER A 216 -15.26 17.42 8.21
CA SER A 216 -16.56 17.55 7.51
C SER A 216 -16.53 17.63 5.99
N ASN A 217 -15.43 18.07 5.38
CA ASN A 217 -15.31 18.28 3.95
C ASN A 217 -14.63 17.08 3.26
N THR A 218 -14.74 17.02 1.93
CA THR A 218 -14.01 16.02 1.14
C THR A 218 -12.51 16.16 1.36
N ALA A 219 -11.82 15.05 1.59
CA ALA A 219 -10.38 15.04 1.77
C ALA A 219 -9.68 15.52 0.49
N LYS A 220 -8.64 16.34 0.65
CA LYS A 220 -7.88 16.89 -0.48
C LYS A 220 -6.52 16.23 -0.58
N CYS A 221 -6.05 16.03 -1.80
CA CYS A 221 -4.66 15.70 -2.10
C CYS A 221 -4.07 16.81 -2.96
N LEU A 222 -3.12 17.57 -2.42
CA LEU A 222 -2.46 18.67 -3.12
C LEU A 222 -1.16 18.18 -3.76
N LEU A 223 -1.01 18.40 -5.06
CA LEU A 223 0.12 17.95 -5.87
C LEU A 223 1.16 19.07 -6.06
N LEU A 224 2.43 18.74 -5.84
CA LEU A 224 3.60 19.61 -5.93
C LEU A 224 4.67 18.99 -6.85
N ASP A 225 5.43 19.85 -7.53
CA ASP A 225 6.60 19.55 -8.34
C ASP A 225 7.93 19.71 -7.59
N PRO A 226 8.58 18.60 -7.21
CA PRO A 226 10.02 18.55 -7.01
C PRO A 226 10.79 18.26 -8.32
N PRO A 227 11.91 18.95 -8.62
CA PRO A 227 12.70 18.74 -9.82
C PRO A 227 13.23 17.31 -9.87
N SER A 228 13.21 16.72 -11.06
CA SER A 228 13.68 15.35 -11.33
C SER A 228 15.05 15.35 -11.98
N ASP A 229 15.82 14.29 -11.73
CA ASP A 229 17.07 14.00 -12.45
C ASP A 229 16.83 12.78 -13.36
N GLN A 230 17.31 12.81 -14.60
CA GLN A 230 17.28 11.59 -15.42
C GLN A 230 18.38 10.64 -14.97
N VAL A 231 18.08 9.34 -14.84
CA VAL A 231 19.12 8.33 -14.65
C VAL A 231 18.81 7.02 -15.39
N PRO A 232 19.87 6.37 -15.95
CA PRO A 232 19.84 5.00 -16.44
C PRO A 232 19.77 3.92 -15.33
N GLY A 233 19.03 2.85 -15.60
CA GLY A 233 18.96 1.62 -14.80
C GLY A 233 17.98 0.62 -15.43
N ASN A 234 17.84 -0.58 -14.86
CA ASN A 234 16.76 -1.53 -15.21
C ASN A 234 15.65 -1.52 -14.13
N PRO A 235 14.68 -0.58 -14.19
CA PRO A 235 13.61 -0.51 -13.20
C PRO A 235 12.71 -1.76 -13.12
N SER A 236 12.73 -2.62 -14.13
CA SER A 236 11.95 -3.87 -14.14
C SER A 236 12.36 -4.78 -12.98
N ASP A 237 13.67 -4.92 -12.75
CA ASP A 237 14.23 -5.78 -11.71
C ASP A 237 13.84 -5.29 -10.31
N ILE A 238 13.86 -3.97 -10.12
CA ILE A 238 13.44 -3.34 -8.86
C ILE A 238 11.95 -3.57 -8.63
N LYS A 239 11.12 -3.50 -9.67
CA LYS A 239 9.67 -3.74 -9.57
C LYS A 239 9.39 -5.20 -9.17
N ILE A 240 10.06 -6.15 -9.82
CA ILE A 240 9.93 -7.59 -9.49
C ILE A 240 10.35 -7.83 -8.04
N ALA A 241 11.51 -7.33 -7.63
CA ALA A 241 11.99 -7.47 -6.25
C ALA A 241 10.99 -6.90 -5.23
N SER A 242 10.47 -5.69 -5.50
CA SER A 242 9.50 -5.01 -4.62
C SER A 242 8.22 -5.85 -4.45
N ARG A 243 7.71 -6.42 -5.54
CA ARG A 243 6.51 -7.25 -5.52
C ARG A 243 6.73 -8.57 -4.79
N LEU A 244 7.86 -9.23 -5.00
CA LEU A 244 8.22 -10.47 -4.30
C LEU A 244 8.35 -10.23 -2.79
N GLU A 245 9.00 -9.14 -2.37
CA GLU A 245 9.10 -8.75 -0.96
C GLU A 245 7.76 -8.40 -0.35
N TYR A 246 6.90 -7.72 -1.10
CA TYR A 246 5.55 -7.45 -0.66
C TYR A 246 4.79 -8.76 -0.40
N VAL A 247 4.82 -9.73 -1.32
CA VAL A 247 4.20 -11.05 -1.12
C VAL A 247 4.80 -11.77 0.08
N ALA A 248 6.13 -11.79 0.22
CA ALA A 248 6.81 -12.36 1.38
C ALA A 248 6.35 -11.71 2.70
N SER A 249 6.14 -10.39 2.69
CA SER A 249 5.66 -9.63 3.84
C SER A 249 4.25 -10.04 4.28
N ILE A 250 3.34 -10.32 3.35
CA ILE A 250 1.99 -10.78 3.66
C ILE A 250 1.98 -12.26 4.04
N VAL A 251 2.72 -13.09 3.32
CA VAL A 251 2.88 -14.53 3.63
C VAL A 251 3.43 -14.73 5.04
N SER A 252 4.41 -13.94 5.46
CA SER A 252 4.96 -14.00 6.83
C SER A 252 3.97 -13.53 7.90
N LEU A 253 3.00 -12.66 7.57
CA LEU A 253 1.90 -12.29 8.47
C LEU A 253 0.87 -13.42 8.63
N LEU A 254 0.59 -14.15 7.56
CA LEU A 254 -0.40 -15.23 7.60
C LEU A 254 0.20 -16.56 8.09
N ALA A 255 1.46 -16.82 7.78
CA ALA A 255 2.16 -18.06 8.08
C ALA A 255 3.61 -17.78 8.54
N PRO A 256 3.80 -17.24 9.77
CA PRO A 256 5.12 -16.80 10.25
C PRO A 256 6.17 -17.92 10.40
N LYS A 257 5.74 -19.18 10.39
CA LYS A 257 6.62 -20.36 10.44
C LYS A 257 6.89 -20.97 9.06
N ALA A 258 6.27 -20.43 8.00
CA ALA A 258 6.48 -20.93 6.65
C ALA A 258 7.79 -20.39 6.07
N SER A 259 8.57 -21.27 5.45
CA SER A 259 9.85 -20.93 4.81
C SER A 259 9.70 -20.29 3.43
N LEU A 260 8.47 -20.09 2.93
CA LEU A 260 8.22 -19.46 1.63
C LEU A 260 8.62 -17.98 1.64
N ALA A 261 8.31 -17.24 2.71
CA ALA A 261 8.66 -15.83 2.82
C ALA A 261 10.19 -15.63 2.67
N ASP A 262 10.99 -16.42 3.40
CA ASP A 262 12.46 -16.40 3.30
C ASP A 262 12.96 -16.68 1.87
N ALA A 263 12.33 -17.63 1.17
CA ALA A 263 12.70 -17.98 -0.20
C ALA A 263 12.41 -16.83 -1.17
N LEU A 264 11.24 -16.18 -1.02
CA LEU A 264 10.86 -15.02 -1.80
C LEU A 264 11.78 -13.81 -1.53
N GLU A 265 12.15 -13.55 -0.28
CA GLU A 265 13.11 -12.49 0.08
C GLU A 265 14.49 -12.73 -0.52
N THR A 266 14.98 -13.97 -0.45
CA THR A 266 16.25 -14.36 -1.08
C THR A 266 16.22 -14.11 -2.58
N ARG A 267 15.10 -14.45 -3.22
CA ARG A 267 14.93 -14.26 -4.66
C ARG A 267 14.79 -12.79 -5.05
N ALA A 268 14.07 -11.99 -4.27
CA ALA A 268 13.99 -10.55 -4.46
C ALA A 268 15.37 -9.87 -4.36
N ALA A 269 16.24 -10.34 -3.44
CA ALA A 269 17.60 -9.84 -3.33
C ALA A 269 18.45 -10.12 -4.60
N LEU A 270 18.23 -11.25 -5.28
CA LEU A 270 18.91 -11.55 -6.56
C LEU A 270 18.49 -10.57 -7.66
N TRP A 271 17.18 -10.28 -7.76
CA TRP A 271 16.66 -9.27 -8.69
C TRP A 271 17.26 -7.90 -8.41
N ARG A 272 17.30 -7.45 -7.16
CA ARG A 272 17.95 -6.16 -6.80
C ARG A 272 19.42 -6.07 -7.18
N GLN A 273 20.13 -7.21 -7.18
CA GLN A 273 21.55 -7.27 -7.53
C GLN A 273 21.78 -7.44 -9.04
N GLY A 274 20.72 -7.53 -9.86
CA GLY A 274 20.84 -7.83 -11.30
C GLY A 274 21.40 -9.23 -11.57
N LYS A 275 21.21 -10.17 -10.64
CA LYS A 275 21.73 -11.56 -10.71
C LYS A 275 20.65 -12.60 -11.01
N ALA A 276 19.39 -12.19 -11.07
CA ALA A 276 18.28 -13.08 -11.40
C ALA A 276 18.19 -13.29 -12.92
N SER A 277 17.70 -14.46 -13.32
CA SER A 277 17.35 -14.76 -14.71
C SER A 277 15.97 -14.18 -15.08
N ASP A 278 15.82 -13.75 -16.33
CA ASP A 278 14.53 -13.43 -16.94
C ASP A 278 13.67 -14.67 -17.24
N GLU A 279 14.28 -15.85 -17.24
CA GLU A 279 13.57 -17.13 -17.38
C GLU A 279 12.99 -17.59 -16.03
N PRO A 280 11.78 -18.17 -16.00
CA PRO A 280 11.19 -18.71 -14.78
C PRO A 280 12.10 -19.75 -14.11
N GLU A 281 12.42 -19.52 -12.85
CA GLU A 281 13.23 -20.44 -12.04
C GLU A 281 12.39 -21.13 -10.97
N THR A 282 12.70 -22.40 -10.68
CA THR A 282 12.06 -23.11 -9.57
C THR A 282 12.46 -22.49 -8.25
N LEU A 283 11.49 -21.88 -7.55
CA LEU A 283 11.70 -21.37 -6.20
C LEU A 283 11.93 -22.54 -5.22
N ARG A 284 12.96 -22.43 -4.38
CA ARG A 284 13.35 -23.47 -3.42
C ARG A 284 13.44 -22.93 -2.01
N SER A 285 13.14 -23.78 -1.03
CA SER A 285 13.43 -23.51 0.38
C SER A 285 14.94 -23.50 0.66
N LYS A 286 15.33 -23.01 1.85
CA LYS A 286 16.71 -23.11 2.35
C LYS A 286 17.24 -24.55 2.43
N THR A 287 16.34 -25.53 2.54
CA THR A 287 16.68 -26.97 2.56
C THR A 287 16.68 -27.60 1.17
N GLY A 288 16.46 -26.82 0.10
CA GLY A 288 16.49 -27.29 -1.29
C GLY A 288 15.15 -27.82 -1.82
N HIS A 289 14.10 -27.87 -1.00
CA HIS A 289 12.78 -28.34 -1.41
C HIS A 289 12.16 -27.36 -2.42
N ALA A 290 11.73 -27.87 -3.57
CA ALA A 290 11.07 -27.07 -4.59
C ALA A 290 9.62 -26.75 -4.20
N TYR A 291 9.24 -25.49 -4.29
CA TYR A 291 7.83 -25.10 -4.21
C TYR A 291 7.13 -25.40 -5.53
N THR A 292 5.86 -25.81 -5.45
CA THR A 292 5.00 -26.04 -6.62
C THR A 292 3.82 -25.08 -6.57
N ALA A 293 3.63 -24.28 -7.60
CA ALA A 293 2.49 -23.37 -7.65
C ALA A 293 1.15 -24.10 -7.81
N ARG A 294 1.13 -25.37 -8.24
CA ARG A 294 -0.11 -26.07 -8.59
C ARG A 294 -1.08 -26.24 -7.42
N ASN A 295 -0.56 -26.49 -6.22
CA ASN A 295 -1.35 -26.87 -5.05
C ASN A 295 -0.79 -26.31 -3.74
N TYR A 296 0.23 -25.42 -3.79
CA TYR A 296 0.82 -24.88 -2.57
C TYR A 296 -0.22 -24.17 -1.68
N VAL A 297 -1.16 -23.44 -2.30
CA VAL A 297 -2.15 -22.68 -1.56
C VAL A 297 -3.11 -23.63 -0.85
N GLU A 298 -3.67 -24.57 -1.61
CA GLU A 298 -4.71 -25.51 -1.18
C GLU A 298 -4.18 -26.49 -0.14
N ASP A 299 -3.05 -27.14 -0.43
CA ASP A 299 -2.55 -28.26 0.36
C ASP A 299 -1.72 -27.81 1.57
N PHE A 300 -1.07 -26.64 1.49
CA PHE A 300 -0.11 -26.19 2.51
C PHE A 300 -0.47 -24.85 3.13
N PHE A 301 -0.69 -23.81 2.33
CA PHE A 301 -0.84 -22.47 2.87
C PHE A 301 -2.19 -22.26 3.57
N ALA A 302 -3.27 -22.84 3.04
CA ALA A 302 -4.62 -22.81 3.59
C ALA A 302 -4.76 -23.63 4.88
N ASN A 303 -3.80 -24.51 5.20
CA ASN A 303 -3.87 -25.34 6.39
C ASN A 303 -4.00 -24.48 7.67
N GLY A 304 -5.10 -24.74 8.40
CA GLY A 304 -5.46 -24.05 9.64
C GLY A 304 -5.91 -22.59 9.45
N LYS A 305 -6.21 -22.16 8.23
CA LYS A 305 -6.67 -20.81 7.86
C LYS A 305 -8.08 -20.87 7.27
N VAL A 306 -8.65 -19.71 6.99
CA VAL A 306 -9.88 -19.60 6.21
C VAL A 306 -9.50 -19.71 4.74
N TRP A 307 -10.13 -20.64 4.03
CA TRP A 307 -9.99 -20.85 2.59
C TRP A 307 -11.32 -20.62 1.90
N MET A 308 -11.38 -19.63 1.02
CA MET A 308 -12.54 -19.32 0.18
C MET A 308 -12.23 -19.76 -1.25
N GLU A 309 -12.42 -21.05 -1.52
CA GLU A 309 -12.04 -21.70 -2.78
C GLU A 309 -12.62 -21.00 -4.01
N ASP A 310 -13.93 -20.72 -4.00
CA ASP A 310 -14.65 -20.05 -5.10
C ASP A 310 -14.13 -18.64 -5.44
N ARG A 311 -13.33 -18.05 -4.55
CA ARG A 311 -12.75 -16.71 -4.70
C ARG A 311 -11.25 -16.72 -4.80
N ASP A 312 -10.63 -17.88 -4.59
CA ASP A 312 -9.20 -18.01 -4.47
C ASP A 312 -8.61 -17.06 -3.39
N ILE A 313 -9.22 -17.03 -2.20
CA ILE A 313 -8.77 -16.19 -1.08
C ILE A 313 -8.41 -17.07 0.11
N VAL A 314 -7.19 -16.86 0.63
CA VAL A 314 -6.69 -17.53 1.83
C VAL A 314 -6.32 -16.49 2.88
N GLY A 315 -6.72 -16.70 4.14
CA GLY A 315 -6.44 -15.72 5.18
C GLY A 315 -6.80 -16.16 6.59
N GLN A 316 -6.65 -15.23 7.53
CA GLN A 316 -6.84 -15.48 8.95
C GLN A 316 -7.72 -14.39 9.55
N VAL A 317 -8.71 -14.81 10.33
CA VAL A 317 -9.44 -13.91 11.23
C VAL A 317 -8.64 -13.76 12.51
N TYR A 318 -8.46 -12.51 12.92
CA TYR A 318 -7.85 -12.10 14.16
C TYR A 318 -8.90 -11.44 15.06
N CYS A 319 -8.73 -11.53 16.37
CA CYS A 319 -9.56 -10.81 17.33
C CYS A 319 -8.70 -10.02 18.33
N ASN A 320 -9.13 -8.79 18.63
CA ASN A 320 -8.55 -7.98 19.70
C ASN A 320 -9.16 -8.34 21.08
N LYS A 321 -8.75 -7.65 22.16
CA LYS A 321 -9.27 -7.92 23.51
C LYS A 321 -10.76 -7.65 23.67
N SER A 322 -11.31 -6.72 22.89
CA SER A 322 -12.74 -6.40 22.92
C SER A 322 -13.58 -7.38 22.09
N GLY A 323 -12.96 -8.44 21.54
CA GLY A 323 -13.65 -9.45 20.73
C GLY A 323 -13.95 -9.01 19.31
N ARG A 324 -13.50 -7.81 18.90
CA ARG A 324 -13.66 -7.33 17.53
C ARG A 324 -12.79 -8.13 16.59
N ALA A 325 -13.39 -8.58 15.49
CA ALA A 325 -12.73 -9.39 14.50
C ALA A 325 -12.23 -8.56 13.33
N PHE A 326 -11.11 -8.99 12.77
CA PHE A 326 -10.52 -8.43 11.56
C PHE A 326 -9.93 -9.56 10.74
N PHE A 327 -10.15 -9.57 9.44
CA PHE A 327 -9.60 -10.56 8.54
C PHE A 327 -8.48 -9.95 7.71
N LEU A 328 -7.35 -10.66 7.61
CA LEU A 328 -6.31 -10.41 6.62
C LEU A 328 -6.18 -11.67 5.76
N GLY A 329 -6.12 -11.48 4.45
CA GLY A 329 -5.89 -12.54 3.49
C GLY A 329 -5.15 -12.03 2.26
N LEU A 330 -4.93 -12.96 1.35
CA LEU A 330 -4.29 -12.73 0.07
C LEU A 330 -4.96 -13.63 -0.97
N HIS A 331 -5.05 -13.17 -2.21
CA HIS A 331 -5.41 -14.03 -3.33
C HIS A 331 -4.38 -15.17 -3.48
N GLY A 332 -4.84 -16.41 -3.61
CA GLY A 332 -3.96 -17.56 -3.78
C GLY A 332 -3.12 -17.46 -5.05
N ASP A 333 -3.67 -16.89 -6.12
CA ASP A 333 -2.99 -16.62 -7.37
C ASP A 333 -1.77 -15.68 -7.21
N VAL A 334 -1.79 -14.74 -6.26
CA VAL A 334 -0.63 -13.90 -5.94
C VAL A 334 0.53 -14.77 -5.44
N ILE A 335 0.22 -15.73 -4.56
CA ILE A 335 1.20 -16.66 -3.99
C ILE A 335 1.73 -17.58 -5.10
N ARG A 336 0.84 -18.10 -5.96
CA ARG A 336 1.21 -18.98 -7.07
C ARG A 336 2.09 -18.27 -8.09
N THR A 337 1.73 -17.05 -8.49
CA THR A 337 2.54 -16.20 -9.38
C THR A 337 3.92 -15.96 -8.77
N ALA A 338 3.99 -15.65 -7.47
CA ALA A 338 5.25 -15.50 -6.77
C ALA A 338 6.06 -16.81 -6.69
N ILE A 339 5.44 -17.99 -6.67
CA ILE A 339 6.16 -19.27 -6.74
C ILE A 339 6.64 -19.59 -8.16
N GLN A 340 5.85 -19.24 -9.19
CA GLN A 340 6.16 -19.48 -10.60
C GLN A 340 7.35 -18.67 -11.11
N GLN A 341 7.62 -17.51 -10.49
CA GLN A 341 8.78 -16.67 -10.81
C GLN A 341 8.81 -16.15 -12.26
N ASP A 342 7.65 -16.02 -12.92
CA ASP A 342 7.55 -15.38 -14.24
C ASP A 342 7.61 -13.84 -14.10
N PRO A 343 8.67 -13.18 -14.61
CA PRO A 343 8.84 -11.73 -14.46
C PRO A 343 7.70 -10.91 -15.07
N LYS A 344 7.16 -11.33 -16.21
CA LYS A 344 6.11 -10.60 -16.93
C LYS A 344 4.81 -10.65 -16.14
N VAL A 345 4.45 -11.83 -15.64
CA VAL A 345 3.26 -12.01 -14.81
C VAL A 345 3.41 -11.24 -13.50
N ILE A 346 4.58 -11.30 -12.86
CA ILE A 346 4.84 -10.53 -11.62
C ILE A 346 4.70 -9.03 -11.87
N ILE A 347 5.24 -8.47 -12.96
CA ILE A 347 5.16 -7.03 -13.28
C ILE A 347 3.73 -6.59 -13.59
N GLN A 348 2.94 -7.45 -14.24
CA GLN A 348 1.58 -7.14 -14.68
C GLN A 348 0.50 -7.45 -13.64
N ALA A 349 0.83 -8.18 -12.57
CA ALA A 349 -0.11 -8.56 -11.52
C ALA A 349 -0.87 -7.33 -10.98
N HIS A 350 -2.17 -7.33 -11.18
CA HIS A 350 -3.07 -6.27 -10.73
C HIS A 350 -4.46 -6.90 -10.61
N TYR A 351 -5.08 -6.73 -9.45
CA TYR A 351 -6.41 -7.27 -9.16
C TYR A 351 -7.43 -6.14 -9.24
N GLU A 352 -8.62 -6.45 -9.75
CA GLU A 352 -9.72 -5.49 -9.72
C GLU A 352 -10.19 -5.31 -8.28
N PRO A 353 -10.12 -4.08 -7.72
CA PRO A 353 -10.60 -3.85 -6.37
C PRO A 353 -12.09 -4.18 -6.26
N SER A 354 -12.47 -4.81 -5.15
CA SER A 354 -13.87 -5.20 -4.95
C SER A 354 -14.25 -5.21 -3.47
N SER A 355 -15.54 -5.19 -3.19
CA SER A 355 -16.07 -5.28 -1.84
C SER A 355 -17.26 -6.23 -1.83
N LYS A 356 -17.27 -7.19 -0.89
CA LYS A 356 -18.34 -8.18 -0.80
C LYS A 356 -18.59 -8.63 0.63
N GLN A 357 -19.87 -8.61 1.03
CA GLN A 357 -20.29 -9.25 2.26
C GLN A 357 -20.40 -10.76 2.05
N LEU A 358 -19.80 -11.53 2.96
CA LEU A 358 -19.81 -12.99 2.96
C LEU A 358 -19.92 -13.50 4.39
N GLU A 359 -20.53 -14.67 4.53
CA GLU A 359 -20.42 -15.45 5.76
C GLU A 359 -19.26 -16.44 5.63
N ILE A 360 -18.43 -16.51 6.66
CA ILE A 360 -17.33 -17.47 6.73
C ILE A 360 -17.34 -18.24 8.05
N LEU A 361 -16.91 -19.50 8.01
CA LEU A 361 -16.56 -20.25 9.20
C LEU A 361 -15.08 -19.99 9.51
N ALA A 362 -14.80 -19.36 10.64
CA ALA A 362 -13.43 -19.01 11.03
C ALA A 362 -13.11 -19.50 12.44
N ARG A 363 -11.83 -19.76 12.69
CA ARG A 363 -11.24 -19.89 14.03
C ARG A 363 -10.42 -18.63 14.31
N PRO A 364 -11.00 -17.59 14.92
CA PRO A 364 -10.27 -16.36 15.19
C PRO A 364 -9.01 -16.61 16.01
N VAL A 365 -7.95 -15.86 15.71
CA VAL A 365 -6.72 -15.88 16.51
C VAL A 365 -6.67 -14.64 17.39
N HIS A 366 -6.60 -14.82 18.70
CA HIS A 366 -6.40 -13.71 19.62
C HIS A 366 -5.03 -13.05 19.42
N LEU A 367 -5.03 -11.77 19.06
CA LEU A 367 -3.82 -11.01 18.74
C LEU A 367 -2.80 -10.96 19.89
N ASP A 368 -3.26 -11.05 21.13
CA ASP A 368 -2.41 -10.91 22.32
C ASP A 368 -1.88 -12.25 22.88
N GLN A 369 -2.56 -13.36 22.59
CA GLN A 369 -2.27 -14.68 23.20
C GLN A 369 -1.84 -15.73 22.19
N ASP A 370 -2.04 -15.49 20.89
CA ASP A 370 -1.83 -16.45 19.81
C ASP A 370 -2.60 -17.76 19.97
N ILE A 371 -3.73 -17.70 20.69
CA ILE A 371 -4.66 -18.79 20.88
C ILE A 371 -5.76 -18.69 19.83
N LYS A 372 -6.11 -19.84 19.24
CA LYS A 372 -7.25 -19.96 18.34
C LYS A 372 -8.51 -20.23 19.15
N ASP A 373 -9.55 -19.47 18.86
CA ASP A 373 -10.88 -19.70 19.39
C ASP A 373 -11.54 -20.92 18.75
N ALA A 374 -12.65 -21.34 19.36
CA ALA A 374 -13.59 -22.26 18.76
C ALA A 374 -14.08 -21.71 17.40
N PRO A 375 -14.32 -22.60 16.41
CA PRO A 375 -14.83 -22.17 15.12
C PRO A 375 -16.22 -21.53 15.27
N ARG A 376 -16.45 -20.42 14.59
CA ARG A 376 -17.74 -19.72 14.55
C ARG A 376 -18.02 -19.11 13.18
N TYR A 377 -19.30 -19.01 12.83
CA TYR A 377 -19.74 -18.28 11.64
C TYR A 377 -19.64 -16.77 11.88
N MET A 378 -19.18 -16.04 10.87
CA MET A 378 -18.99 -14.60 10.92
C MET A 378 -19.44 -13.97 9.60
N SER A 379 -20.38 -13.03 9.68
CA SER A 379 -20.73 -12.15 8.56
C SER A 379 -19.72 -11.00 8.50
N MET A 380 -18.99 -10.90 7.39
CA MET A 380 -17.93 -9.90 7.20
C MET A 380 -18.00 -9.28 5.81
N ILE A 381 -17.63 -8.01 5.69
CA ILE A 381 -17.39 -7.32 4.44
C ILE A 381 -15.91 -7.44 4.10
N PHE A 382 -15.61 -8.08 2.96
CA PHE A 382 -14.25 -8.29 2.44
C PHE A 382 -13.95 -7.28 1.35
N HIS A 383 -12.84 -6.57 1.49
CA HIS A 383 -12.31 -5.60 0.54
C HIS A 383 -11.04 -6.17 -0.08
N THR A 384 -11.08 -6.42 -1.39
CA THR A 384 -9.91 -6.84 -2.18
C THR A 384 -9.22 -5.61 -2.75
N ALA A 385 -7.93 -5.44 -2.43
CA ALA A 385 -7.09 -4.37 -2.93
C ALA A 385 -6.45 -4.74 -4.28
N SER A 386 -5.95 -3.74 -5.00
CA SER A 386 -5.29 -3.91 -6.30
C SER A 386 -4.05 -4.81 -6.27
N SER A 387 -3.41 -4.95 -5.10
CA SER A 387 -2.28 -5.87 -4.87
C SER A 387 -2.70 -7.32 -4.60
N GLY A 388 -4.01 -7.62 -4.56
CA GLY A 388 -4.55 -8.93 -4.21
C GLY A 388 -4.65 -9.19 -2.70
N VAL A 389 -4.25 -8.24 -1.85
CA VAL A 389 -4.52 -8.31 -0.40
C VAL A 389 -6.01 -8.16 -0.13
N VAL A 390 -6.52 -8.96 0.80
CA VAL A 390 -7.93 -8.94 1.20
C VAL A 390 -8.04 -8.57 2.66
N LEU A 391 -8.84 -7.55 2.97
CA LEU A 391 -9.10 -7.06 4.31
C LEU A 391 -10.58 -7.27 4.62
N GLY A 392 -10.92 -7.84 5.78
CA GLY A 392 -12.32 -8.06 6.14
C GLY A 392 -12.67 -7.51 7.50
N PHE A 393 -13.88 -6.98 7.62
CA PHE A 393 -14.42 -6.40 8.84
C PHE A 393 -15.84 -6.93 9.10
N PRO A 394 -16.31 -7.02 10.36
CA PRO A 394 -17.66 -7.52 10.65
C PRO A 394 -18.73 -6.60 10.05
N SER A 395 -19.79 -7.19 9.48
CA SER A 395 -20.90 -6.42 8.86
C SER A 395 -21.57 -5.46 9.83
N ASP A 396 -21.65 -5.83 11.11
CA ASP A 396 -22.41 -5.08 12.12
C ASP A 396 -21.57 -3.95 12.74
N SER A 397 -20.26 -3.96 12.49
CA SER A 397 -19.34 -2.87 12.90
C SER A 397 -19.37 -1.69 11.92
N TYR A 398 -20.12 -1.80 10.81
CA TYR A 398 -20.17 -0.87 9.69
C TYR A 398 -21.35 0.12 9.76
N SER A 399 -21.89 0.43 10.95
CA SER A 399 -22.93 1.48 11.10
C SER A 399 -22.42 2.91 10.78
N GLY A 400 -21.11 3.07 10.59
CA GLY A 400 -20.50 4.29 10.08
C GLY A 400 -20.56 4.40 8.55
N LEU A 401 -20.37 3.32 7.79
CA LEU A 401 -19.88 3.34 6.40
C LEU A 401 -20.95 3.09 5.31
N GLY A 402 -22.23 3.31 5.65
CA GLY A 402 -23.38 3.13 4.75
C GLY A 402 -23.77 4.37 3.95
#